data_AF-A0A935YUK9-F1
#
_entry.id   AF-A0A935YUK9-F1
#
_cell.length_a   1.000
_cell.length_b   1.000
_cell.length_c   1.000
_cell.angle_alpha   90.00
_cell.angle_beta   90.00
_cell.angle_gamma   90.00
#
_symmetry.space_group_name_H-M   'P 1'
#
loop_
_entity.id
_entity.type
_entity.pdbx_description
1 polymer ?
#
loop_
_entity_poly.entity_id
_entity_poly.type
_entity_poly.pdbx_seq_one_letter_code
_entity_poly.pdbx_strand_id
1 'polypeptide(L)'
;MKYIQILCVFLVTLVSACGGGGSGGSKSSVSTQNSSVSVVSSSVSSVVASSRSSTSSILSSSTLSSSTLSSSISTSSIGSSSISAGLDSRPTNTTCLAPEPVASGTTQIQWQLAFTQLPSISNPSNLFQLPGDDSHWYAMRQAGYIVQFNNNSNANQLTTVLNIDPRVDSSGDEMGLLGFAIHPNFSSNRFVFLYYTGRDANNNIETRVARFTVNTDGIFDANSETILLRFTRPYGNHVGGQMAFDNQGYLLISSGDGGSGGDPHENGQNQNNLLGKILRIDVDRTENSLAYAIPADNPFIGQANMRAEIWAYGLRNPWRFSVDSFTGDLWAGDVGQGAWEEINLVTRGGNYGWGDMEGDFCYSGRSNCSTQNKITPLYSISHNTGACSVIGGFVYRGST
;
A
#
# COMPACT_ATOMS: atom_id res chain seq x y z
N MET A 1 -17.25 -18.29 29.34
CA MET A 1 -17.41 -18.29 27.88
C MET A 1 -16.34 -17.39 27.31
N LYS A 2 -15.35 -17.95 26.58
CA LYS A 2 -14.28 -17.16 25.97
C LYS A 2 -14.80 -16.64 24.63
N TYR A 3 -14.91 -15.33 24.49
CA TYR A 3 -15.25 -14.70 23.22
C TYR A 3 -14.04 -14.84 22.29
N ILE A 4 -14.19 -15.63 21.23
CA ILE A 4 -13.25 -15.65 20.12
C ILE A 4 -13.56 -14.39 19.30
N GLN A 5 -12.71 -13.37 19.38
CA GLN A 5 -12.79 -12.25 18.45
C GLN A 5 -12.34 -12.75 17.06
N ILE A 6 -13.28 -12.85 16.14
CA ILE A 6 -13.00 -13.19 14.74
C ILE A 6 -12.61 -11.88 14.05
N LEU A 7 -11.31 -11.67 13.86
CA LEU A 7 -10.82 -10.64 12.96
C LEU A 7 -10.84 -11.22 11.53
N CYS A 8 -11.82 -10.83 10.72
CA CYS A 8 -11.85 -11.19 9.31
C CYS A 8 -10.78 -10.38 8.56
N VAL A 9 -9.60 -10.97 8.38
CA VAL A 9 -8.55 -10.39 7.53
C VAL A 9 -8.60 -11.07 6.17
N PHE A 10 -8.79 -10.28 5.12
CA PHE A 10 -8.75 -10.77 3.74
C PHE A 10 -7.30 -10.90 3.30
N LEU A 11 -6.77 -12.13 3.33
CA LEU A 11 -5.44 -12.40 2.83
C LEU A 11 -5.53 -12.78 1.36
N VAL A 12 -5.18 -11.83 0.49
CA VAL A 12 -4.78 -12.15 -0.87
C VAL A 12 -3.39 -12.78 -0.75
N THR A 13 -3.25 -14.07 -1.08
CA THR A 13 -1.93 -14.62 -1.38
C THR A 13 -1.44 -13.98 -2.66
N LEU A 14 -0.89 -12.77 -2.54
CA LEU A 14 0.06 -12.23 -3.49
C LEU A 14 1.24 -13.19 -3.43
N VAL A 15 1.47 -13.92 -4.52
CA VAL A 15 2.77 -14.57 -4.73
C VAL A 15 3.80 -13.47 -4.54
N SER A 16 4.70 -13.66 -3.59
CA SER A 16 5.67 -12.67 -3.13
C SER A 16 6.35 -11.95 -4.30
N ALA A 17 5.80 -10.81 -4.69
CA ALA A 17 6.51 -9.80 -5.45
C ALA A 17 7.06 -8.84 -4.41
N CYS A 18 8.32 -9.03 -4.01
CA CYS A 18 9.08 -7.93 -3.46
C CYS A 18 9.16 -6.87 -4.56
N GLY A 19 8.21 -5.92 -4.55
CA GLY A 19 8.22 -4.72 -5.40
C GLY A 19 9.26 -3.71 -4.91
N GLY A 20 10.49 -4.17 -4.63
CA GLY A 20 11.64 -3.30 -4.46
C GLY A 20 12.24 -3.06 -5.84
N GLY A 21 12.18 -1.82 -6.33
CA GLY A 21 12.76 -1.43 -7.61
C GLY A 21 14.28 -1.58 -7.62
N GLY A 22 14.77 -2.79 -7.88
CA GLY A 22 16.18 -3.10 -8.08
C GLY A 22 16.61 -2.92 -9.54
N SER A 23 17.63 -2.09 -9.75
CA SER A 23 18.25 -1.84 -11.05
C SER A 23 19.04 -3.04 -11.58
N GLY A 24 18.83 -3.40 -12.85
CA GLY A 24 19.85 -3.99 -13.72
C GLY A 24 20.34 -5.41 -13.41
N GLY A 25 19.66 -6.42 -13.98
CA GLY A 25 20.17 -7.78 -14.10
C GLY A 25 19.30 -8.61 -15.06
N SER A 26 19.93 -9.26 -16.04
CA SER A 26 19.30 -9.99 -17.15
C SER A 26 18.27 -11.04 -16.70
N LYS A 27 17.05 -10.96 -17.26
CA LYS A 27 15.93 -11.90 -17.02
C LYS A 27 16.22 -13.27 -17.65
N SER A 28 16.22 -14.32 -16.84
CA SER A 28 16.03 -15.70 -17.30
C SER A 28 14.53 -16.03 -17.32
N SER A 29 14.07 -16.60 -18.42
CA SER A 29 12.70 -17.06 -18.66
C SER A 29 12.32 -18.18 -17.69
N VAL A 30 11.28 -17.98 -16.87
CA VAL A 30 10.71 -19.04 -16.02
C VAL A 30 9.43 -19.56 -16.68
N SER A 31 9.42 -20.87 -16.92
CA SER A 31 8.28 -21.61 -17.44
C SER A 31 7.15 -21.72 -16.41
N THR A 32 5.91 -21.71 -16.90
CA THR A 32 4.69 -21.92 -16.12
C THR A 32 4.63 -23.34 -15.55
N GLN A 33 4.90 -23.49 -14.26
CA GLN A 33 4.59 -24.70 -13.49
C GLN A 33 3.43 -24.40 -12.55
N ASN A 34 2.25 -24.94 -12.86
CA ASN A 34 1.11 -24.98 -11.95
C ASN A 34 1.49 -25.78 -10.69
N SER A 35 1.55 -25.12 -9.54
CA SER A 35 1.70 -25.80 -8.26
C SER A 35 0.38 -25.75 -7.50
N SER A 36 -0.32 -26.87 -7.42
CA SER A 36 -1.44 -27.08 -6.49
C SER A 36 -0.89 -27.42 -5.11
N VAL A 37 -1.24 -26.65 -4.08
CA VAL A 37 -0.91 -26.99 -2.69
C VAL A 37 -2.05 -27.79 -2.08
N SER A 38 -1.81 -29.07 -1.82
CA SER A 38 -2.67 -29.95 -1.03
C SER A 38 -2.34 -29.77 0.45
N VAL A 39 -3.33 -29.39 1.27
CA VAL A 39 -3.17 -29.37 2.73
C VAL A 39 -3.40 -30.78 3.25
N VAL A 40 -2.33 -31.48 3.62
CA VAL A 40 -2.41 -32.75 4.36
C VAL A 40 -2.49 -32.42 5.85
N SER A 41 -3.61 -32.72 6.48
CA SER A 41 -3.69 -32.82 7.93
C SER A 41 -3.08 -34.13 8.38
N SER A 42 -1.99 -34.10 9.14
CA SER A 42 -1.51 -35.28 9.85
C SER A 42 -1.15 -34.96 11.30
N SER A 43 -1.65 -35.83 12.16
CA SER A 43 -1.51 -35.86 13.60
C SER A 43 -0.07 -36.10 14.05
N VAL A 44 0.27 -35.53 15.20
CA VAL A 44 1.57 -35.60 15.89
C VAL A 44 2.08 -37.03 16.03
N SER A 45 3.36 -37.24 15.71
CA SER A 45 4.22 -38.24 16.35
C SER A 45 5.67 -37.76 16.30
N SER A 46 6.30 -37.72 17.48
CA SER A 46 7.69 -37.35 17.75
C SER A 46 8.68 -38.37 17.18
N VAL A 47 9.74 -37.95 16.47
CA VAL A 47 11.02 -38.68 16.36
C VAL A 47 12.21 -37.72 16.21
N VAL A 48 13.32 -38.16 16.82
CA VAL A 48 14.64 -37.59 17.08
C VAL A 48 15.53 -37.36 15.83
N ALA A 49 16.49 -36.45 16.03
CA ALA A 49 17.65 -36.05 15.22
C ALA A 49 18.23 -37.00 14.15
N SER A 50 18.74 -36.39 13.07
CA SER A 50 19.90 -36.90 12.31
C SER A 50 20.51 -35.80 11.44
N SER A 51 21.80 -35.55 11.67
CA SER A 51 22.74 -34.77 10.87
C SER A 51 22.91 -35.32 9.45
N ARG A 52 23.17 -34.45 8.45
CA ARG A 52 24.27 -34.66 7.48
C ARG A 52 24.58 -33.44 6.62
N SER A 53 25.86 -33.11 6.67
CA SER A 53 26.67 -32.30 5.75
C SER A 53 26.42 -32.62 4.28
N SER A 54 26.49 -31.61 3.41
CA SER A 54 27.05 -31.73 2.06
C SER A 54 27.53 -30.36 1.57
N THR A 55 28.85 -30.24 1.49
CA THR A 55 29.63 -29.23 0.74
C THR A 55 29.35 -29.32 -0.76
N SER A 56 29.37 -28.17 -1.47
CA SER A 56 30.07 -28.02 -2.76
C SER A 56 30.18 -26.55 -3.17
N SER A 57 31.42 -26.16 -3.45
CA SER A 57 31.94 -24.88 -3.93
C SER A 57 31.78 -24.69 -5.44
N ILE A 58 31.68 -23.44 -5.90
CA ILE A 58 32.13 -23.04 -7.24
C ILE A 58 33.07 -21.83 -7.10
N LEU A 59 34.30 -22.01 -7.59
CA LEU A 59 35.31 -20.99 -7.74
C LEU A 59 34.92 -19.97 -8.83
N SER A 60 35.29 -18.72 -8.63
CA SER A 60 35.67 -17.84 -9.73
C SER A 60 36.85 -16.99 -9.30
N SER A 61 37.95 -17.24 -9.99
CA SER A 61 39.25 -16.62 -9.86
C SER A 61 39.26 -15.17 -10.34
N SER A 62 39.85 -14.27 -9.56
CA SER A 62 40.65 -13.18 -10.12
C SER A 62 41.84 -12.92 -9.20
N THR A 63 43.01 -12.91 -9.83
CA THR A 63 44.33 -12.68 -9.24
C THR A 63 44.55 -11.19 -9.04
N LEU A 64 44.86 -10.77 -7.81
CA LEU A 64 45.66 -9.57 -7.58
C LEU A 64 46.78 -9.87 -6.59
N SER A 65 47.95 -9.39 -6.97
CA SER A 65 49.26 -9.71 -6.43
C SER A 65 49.48 -9.22 -5.01
N SER A 66 50.22 -10.03 -4.27
CA SER A 66 50.73 -9.80 -2.92
C SER A 66 51.67 -8.59 -2.85
N SER A 67 51.50 -7.77 -1.82
CA SER A 67 52.63 -7.17 -1.13
C SER A 67 52.44 -7.36 0.37
N THR A 68 53.36 -8.09 0.96
CA THR A 68 53.44 -8.44 2.38
C THR A 68 54.02 -7.27 3.16
N LEU A 69 53.29 -6.78 4.15
CA LEU A 69 53.87 -6.09 5.30
C LEU A 69 53.28 -6.70 6.57
N SER A 70 54.12 -7.50 7.22
CA SER A 70 53.89 -8.09 8.52
C SER A 70 53.76 -6.99 9.57
N SER A 71 52.64 -6.97 10.29
CA SER A 71 52.59 -6.38 11.63
C SER A 71 51.67 -7.22 12.51
N SER A 72 52.27 -7.75 13.56
CA SER A 72 51.67 -8.56 14.62
C SER A 72 50.77 -7.70 15.49
N ILE A 73 49.46 -7.94 15.49
CA ILE A 73 48.55 -7.42 16.53
C ILE A 73 47.57 -8.51 16.94
N SER A 74 47.48 -8.66 18.26
CA SER A 74 46.84 -9.70 19.05
C SER A 74 45.37 -9.95 18.70
N THR A 75 44.99 -11.22 18.66
CA THR A 75 43.60 -11.69 18.64
C THR A 75 42.89 -11.34 19.95
N SER A 76 41.95 -10.40 19.90
CA SER A 76 40.88 -10.28 20.89
C SER A 76 39.55 -10.57 20.19
N SER A 77 38.88 -11.64 20.61
CA SER A 77 37.53 -11.99 20.23
C SER A 77 36.56 -10.88 20.65
N ILE A 78 36.07 -10.09 19.69
CA ILE A 78 34.92 -9.21 19.91
C ILE A 78 33.70 -10.00 19.46
N GLY A 79 32.88 -10.41 20.44
CA GLY A 79 31.60 -11.05 20.22
C GLY A 79 30.65 -10.16 19.42
N SER A 80 29.70 -10.81 18.76
CA SER A 80 28.59 -10.16 18.06
C SER A 80 27.86 -9.19 18.99
N SER A 81 28.11 -7.90 18.83
CA SER A 81 27.31 -6.85 19.44
C SER A 81 26.06 -6.64 18.59
N SER A 82 24.94 -7.16 19.08
CA SER A 82 23.60 -6.75 18.66
C SER A 82 23.47 -5.25 18.84
N ILE A 83 23.09 -4.53 17.78
CA ILE A 83 22.72 -3.11 17.89
C ILE A 83 21.39 -3.07 18.67
N SER A 84 21.46 -2.68 19.95
CA SER A 84 20.27 -2.37 20.75
C SER A 84 19.74 -1.02 20.27
N ALA A 85 18.57 -1.01 19.64
CA ALA A 85 17.82 0.21 19.37
C ALA A 85 16.78 0.39 20.47
N GLY A 86 16.97 1.41 21.31
CA GLY A 86 16.14 1.73 22.47
C GLY A 86 16.97 2.06 23.70
N LEU A 87 16.47 2.90 24.59
CA LEU A 87 17.05 3.02 25.93
C LEU A 87 16.74 1.71 26.68
N ASP A 88 17.76 1.08 27.28
CA ASP A 88 17.59 -0.15 28.08
C ASP A 88 16.61 0.04 29.27
N SER A 89 16.34 1.30 29.65
CA SER A 89 15.30 1.68 30.60
C SER A 89 14.66 3.01 30.24
N ARG A 90 13.32 3.09 30.38
CA ARG A 90 12.55 4.32 30.12
C ARG A 90 12.84 5.36 31.22
N PRO A 91 12.98 6.66 30.90
CA PRO A 91 12.99 7.71 31.91
C PRO A 91 11.68 7.68 32.71
N THR A 92 11.76 7.88 34.02
CA THR A 92 10.55 7.92 34.88
C THR A 92 9.66 9.09 34.47
N ASN A 93 8.58 8.80 33.75
CA ASN A 93 7.53 9.77 33.40
C ASN A 93 6.26 9.39 34.16
N THR A 94 5.98 10.10 35.26
CA THR A 94 4.83 9.87 36.13
C THR A 94 3.54 10.52 35.62
N THR A 95 3.61 11.34 34.56
CA THR A 95 2.45 12.06 34.00
C THR A 95 1.96 11.46 32.70
N CYS A 96 2.74 10.57 32.06
CA CYS A 96 2.35 9.83 30.85
C CYS A 96 2.76 8.35 30.99
N LEU A 97 1.96 7.61 31.78
CA LEU A 97 2.07 6.15 31.87
C LEU A 97 1.50 5.57 30.59
N ALA A 98 2.37 5.15 29.68
CA ALA A 98 1.96 4.22 28.64
C ALA A 98 1.44 2.95 29.34
N PRO A 99 0.36 2.31 28.84
CA PRO A 99 -0.03 1.01 29.32
C PRO A 99 1.17 0.05 29.32
N GLU A 100 1.20 -0.88 30.28
CA GLU A 100 2.18 -1.97 30.26
C GLU A 100 2.20 -2.61 28.86
N PRO A 101 3.38 -2.81 28.26
CA PRO A 101 3.48 -3.55 27.01
C PRO A 101 2.72 -4.86 27.16
N VAL A 102 1.88 -5.20 26.17
CA VAL A 102 1.25 -6.52 26.13
C VAL A 102 2.39 -7.53 26.22
N ALA A 103 2.48 -8.25 27.33
CA ALA A 103 3.53 -9.23 27.56
C ALA A 103 3.61 -10.13 26.33
N SER A 104 4.80 -10.31 25.77
CA SER A 104 5.07 -11.14 24.61
C SER A 104 4.59 -12.58 24.86
N GLY A 105 3.30 -12.82 24.64
CA GLY A 105 2.73 -14.12 24.43
C GLY A 105 2.83 -14.43 22.95
N THR A 106 3.24 -15.65 22.61
CA THR A 106 3.05 -16.19 21.27
C THR A 106 1.55 -16.34 21.02
N THR A 107 0.91 -15.26 20.56
CA THR A 107 -0.44 -15.33 20.04
C THR A 107 -0.36 -16.11 18.74
N GLN A 108 -0.81 -17.36 18.76
CA GLN A 108 -0.93 -18.14 17.53
C GLN A 108 -2.15 -17.65 16.75
N ILE A 109 -1.90 -16.90 15.68
CA ILE A 109 -2.92 -16.57 14.70
C ILE A 109 -3.14 -17.82 13.84
N GLN A 110 -4.36 -18.35 13.87
CA GLN A 110 -4.78 -19.43 12.99
C GLN A 110 -5.67 -18.85 11.90
N TRP A 111 -5.26 -19.05 10.65
CA TRP A 111 -6.04 -18.65 9.49
C TRP A 111 -7.09 -19.71 9.17
N GLN A 112 -8.32 -19.29 8.95
CA GLN A 112 -9.40 -20.16 8.50
C GLN A 112 -9.98 -19.59 7.21
N LEU A 113 -10.25 -20.48 6.25
CA LEU A 113 -10.89 -20.10 5.01
C LEU A 113 -12.36 -19.79 5.29
N ALA A 114 -12.76 -18.52 5.09
CA ALA A 114 -14.12 -18.07 5.34
C ALA A 114 -15.14 -18.62 4.32
N PHE A 115 -14.70 -18.84 3.07
CA PHE A 115 -15.54 -19.30 1.96
C PHE A 115 -14.87 -20.49 1.26
N THR A 116 -15.15 -21.71 1.73
CA THR A 116 -14.41 -22.92 1.33
C THR A 116 -14.71 -23.41 -0.08
N GLN A 117 -15.85 -23.01 -0.64
CA GLN A 117 -16.31 -23.40 -1.97
C GLN A 117 -16.18 -22.27 -3.00
N LEU A 118 -15.72 -21.08 -2.59
CA LEU A 118 -15.67 -19.92 -3.46
C LEU A 118 -14.55 -20.12 -4.50
N PRO A 119 -14.83 -19.90 -5.80
CA PRO A 119 -13.79 -19.90 -6.82
C PRO A 119 -12.72 -18.84 -6.52
N SER A 120 -11.48 -19.11 -6.92
CA SER A 120 -10.39 -18.14 -6.76
C SER A 120 -10.74 -16.82 -7.44
N ILE A 121 -10.55 -15.71 -6.71
CA ILE A 121 -10.63 -14.36 -7.26
C ILE A 121 -9.25 -14.02 -7.79
N SER A 122 -9.11 -13.77 -9.09
CA SER A 122 -7.84 -13.42 -9.71
C SER A 122 -7.44 -11.97 -9.41
N ASN A 123 -6.17 -11.78 -9.01
CA ASN A 123 -5.57 -10.48 -8.69
C ASN A 123 -6.52 -9.51 -7.96
N PRO A 124 -7.07 -9.89 -6.79
CA PRO A 124 -8.03 -9.06 -6.09
C PRO A 124 -7.35 -7.82 -5.51
N SER A 125 -7.95 -6.65 -5.71
CA SER A 125 -7.45 -5.39 -5.17
C SER A 125 -8.26 -4.88 -3.99
N ASN A 126 -9.57 -5.12 -3.94
CA ASN A 126 -10.43 -4.66 -2.85
C ASN A 126 -11.52 -5.69 -2.55
N LEU A 127 -12.00 -5.65 -1.31
CA LEU A 127 -13.19 -6.35 -0.85
C LEU A 127 -14.08 -5.38 -0.06
N PHE A 128 -15.37 -5.33 -0.36
CA PHE A 128 -16.31 -4.43 0.32
C PHE A 128 -17.74 -4.97 0.29
N GLN A 129 -18.60 -4.37 1.11
CA GLN A 129 -20.06 -4.51 1.03
C GLN A 129 -20.67 -3.14 0.74
N LEU A 130 -21.86 -3.12 0.14
CA LEU A 130 -22.58 -1.87 -0.10
C LEU A 130 -23.34 -1.46 1.17
N PRO A 131 -23.38 -0.16 1.53
CA PRO A 131 -24.14 0.30 2.69
C PRO A 131 -25.61 -0.11 2.60
N GLY A 132 -26.10 -0.71 3.69
CA GLY A 132 -27.48 -1.19 3.79
C GLY A 132 -27.75 -2.57 3.17
N ASP A 133 -26.73 -3.22 2.59
CA ASP A 133 -26.82 -4.60 2.10
C ASP A 133 -25.58 -5.41 2.53
N ASP A 134 -25.77 -6.29 3.51
CA ASP A 134 -24.75 -7.21 3.99
C ASP A 134 -24.88 -8.62 3.40
N SER A 135 -25.82 -8.83 2.46
CA SER A 135 -26.08 -10.14 1.86
C SER A 135 -25.04 -10.54 0.81
N HIS A 136 -24.27 -9.58 0.29
CA HIS A 136 -23.23 -9.80 -0.70
C HIS A 136 -21.89 -9.18 -0.28
N TRP A 137 -20.81 -9.83 -0.72
CA TRP A 137 -19.47 -9.26 -0.82
C TRP A 137 -19.18 -8.92 -2.27
N TYR A 138 -18.44 -7.84 -2.47
CA TYR A 138 -17.92 -7.41 -3.76
C TYR A 138 -16.41 -7.43 -3.72
N ALA A 139 -15.79 -7.98 -4.76
CA ALA A 139 -14.35 -7.99 -4.93
C ALA A 139 -13.96 -7.36 -6.28
N MET A 140 -13.01 -6.44 -6.24
CA MET A 140 -12.39 -5.89 -7.45
C MET A 140 -11.27 -6.80 -7.93
N ARG A 141 -11.21 -7.03 -9.23
CA ARG A 141 -10.09 -7.67 -9.91
C ARG A 141 -9.29 -6.62 -10.67
N GLN A 142 -7.97 -6.70 -10.56
CA GLN A 142 -7.03 -5.75 -11.16
C GLN A 142 -7.29 -5.49 -12.66
N ALA A 143 -7.76 -6.49 -13.42
CA ALA A 143 -8.04 -6.35 -14.85
C ALA A 143 -9.24 -5.43 -15.19
N GLY A 144 -9.99 -4.89 -14.22
CA GLY A 144 -11.12 -3.99 -14.49
C GLY A 144 -12.50 -4.62 -14.30
N TYR A 145 -12.60 -5.60 -13.40
CA TYR A 145 -13.88 -6.25 -13.07
C TYR A 145 -14.24 -6.03 -11.61
N ILE A 146 -15.54 -5.92 -11.32
CA ILE A 146 -16.08 -6.15 -9.98
C ILE A 146 -16.92 -7.41 -10.04
N VAL A 147 -16.65 -8.35 -9.14
CA VAL A 147 -17.43 -9.57 -8.97
C VAL A 147 -18.12 -9.56 -7.61
N GLN A 148 -19.32 -10.12 -7.52
CA GLN A 148 -20.04 -10.31 -6.26
C GLN A 148 -20.18 -11.80 -5.90
N PHE A 149 -20.33 -12.08 -4.62
CA PHE A 149 -20.71 -13.39 -4.08
C PHE A 149 -21.50 -13.24 -2.79
N ASN A 150 -22.29 -14.25 -2.44
CA ASN A 150 -23.12 -14.23 -1.23
C ASN A 150 -22.26 -14.19 0.03
N ASN A 151 -22.68 -13.42 1.04
CA ASN A 151 -22.08 -13.40 2.37
C ASN A 151 -22.55 -14.61 3.21
N ASN A 152 -22.18 -15.80 2.78
CA ASN A 152 -22.49 -17.07 3.41
C ASN A 152 -21.30 -18.02 3.19
N SER A 153 -20.92 -18.81 4.21
CA SER A 153 -19.82 -19.79 4.13
C SER A 153 -19.96 -20.80 2.99
N ASN A 154 -21.18 -21.02 2.49
CA ASN A 154 -21.46 -21.91 1.35
C ASN A 154 -21.39 -21.23 -0.03
N ALA A 155 -20.95 -19.97 -0.11
CA ALA A 155 -20.78 -19.28 -1.38
C ALA A 155 -19.83 -20.03 -2.31
N ASN A 156 -20.26 -20.29 -3.54
CA ASN A 156 -19.55 -21.12 -4.52
C ASN A 156 -19.58 -20.52 -5.94
N GLN A 157 -20.04 -19.29 -6.08
CA GLN A 157 -20.19 -18.61 -7.36
C GLN A 157 -19.70 -17.16 -7.26
N LEU A 158 -19.04 -16.71 -8.32
CA LEU A 158 -18.71 -15.31 -8.56
C LEU A 158 -19.54 -14.79 -9.73
N THR A 159 -20.19 -13.65 -9.56
CA THR A 159 -20.98 -12.99 -10.61
C THR A 159 -20.35 -11.65 -10.94
N THR A 160 -20.00 -11.41 -12.20
CA THR A 160 -19.50 -10.10 -12.63
C THR A 160 -20.62 -9.06 -12.60
N VAL A 161 -20.39 -7.97 -11.86
CA VAL A 161 -21.34 -6.85 -11.70
C VAL A 161 -20.81 -5.52 -12.23
N LEU A 162 -19.52 -5.46 -12.62
CA LEU A 162 -18.94 -4.39 -13.42
C LEU A 162 -17.90 -4.98 -14.35
N ASN A 163 -17.87 -4.51 -15.60
CA ASN A 163 -16.77 -4.75 -16.53
C ASN A 163 -16.36 -3.43 -17.19
N ILE A 164 -15.15 -2.96 -16.87
CA ILE A 164 -14.49 -1.82 -17.50
C ILE A 164 -13.09 -2.19 -18.01
N ASP A 165 -12.80 -3.49 -18.18
CA ASP A 165 -11.54 -4.01 -18.72
C ASP A 165 -11.07 -3.30 -20.00
N PRO A 166 -11.96 -2.97 -20.99
CA PRO A 166 -11.54 -2.21 -22.17
C PRO A 166 -11.00 -0.79 -21.90
N ARG A 167 -11.23 -0.25 -20.70
CA ARG A 167 -10.77 1.09 -20.27
C ARG A 167 -9.55 1.02 -19.37
N VAL A 168 -9.26 -0.16 -18.82
CA VAL A 168 -8.21 -0.39 -17.82
C VAL A 168 -6.96 -0.92 -18.51
N ASP A 169 -5.82 -0.28 -18.23
CA ASP A 169 -4.52 -0.86 -18.52
C ASP A 169 -3.99 -1.55 -17.26
N SER A 170 -3.92 -2.87 -17.28
CA SER A 170 -3.34 -3.70 -16.22
C SER A 170 -2.08 -4.45 -16.71
N SER A 171 -1.32 -3.86 -17.63
CA SER A 171 -0.11 -4.49 -18.21
C SER A 171 1.12 -4.46 -17.29
N GLY A 172 1.14 -3.58 -16.29
CA GLY A 172 2.16 -3.54 -15.23
C GLY A 172 1.66 -4.16 -13.92
N ASP A 173 2.58 -4.67 -13.10
CA ASP A 173 2.25 -5.42 -11.88
C ASP A 173 1.44 -4.63 -10.84
N GLU A 174 1.62 -3.30 -10.78
CA GLU A 174 0.86 -2.41 -9.90
C GLU A 174 -0.27 -1.67 -10.63
N MET A 175 -0.44 -1.89 -11.93
CA MET A 175 -1.46 -1.22 -12.75
C MET A 175 -2.80 -1.97 -12.68
N GLY A 176 -3.90 -1.29 -12.93
CA GLY A 176 -5.22 -1.89 -13.07
C GLY A 176 -6.31 -1.09 -12.39
N LEU A 177 -7.35 -1.79 -11.94
CA LEU A 177 -8.43 -1.28 -11.10
C LEU A 177 -8.06 -1.46 -9.61
N LEU A 178 -7.69 -0.37 -8.95
CA LEU A 178 -6.92 -0.41 -7.68
C LEU A 178 -7.65 0.21 -6.49
N GLY A 179 -8.41 1.27 -6.70
CA GLY A 179 -9.05 2.02 -5.62
C GLY A 179 -10.56 2.01 -5.67
N PHE A 180 -11.15 2.09 -4.49
CA PHE A 180 -12.59 2.11 -4.30
C PHE A 180 -12.98 3.03 -3.14
N ALA A 181 -14.01 3.84 -3.33
CA ALA A 181 -14.69 4.53 -2.25
C ALA A 181 -16.19 4.59 -2.52
N ILE A 182 -16.97 4.59 -1.44
CA ILE A 182 -18.43 4.72 -1.49
C ILE A 182 -18.79 6.12 -1.01
N HIS A 183 -19.68 6.81 -1.72
CA HIS A 183 -20.13 8.13 -1.30
C HIS A 183 -20.80 8.09 0.09
N PRO A 184 -20.57 9.08 0.98
CA PRO A 184 -21.24 9.12 2.28
C PRO A 184 -22.78 9.17 2.17
N ASN A 185 -23.30 9.77 1.10
CA ASN A 185 -24.73 9.83 0.76
C ASN A 185 -25.19 8.71 -0.21
N PHE A 186 -24.53 7.55 -0.20
CA PHE A 186 -24.81 6.43 -1.11
C PHE A 186 -26.26 5.95 -1.08
N SER A 187 -26.94 6.02 0.08
CA SER A 187 -28.35 5.67 0.21
C SER A 187 -29.26 6.51 -0.71
N SER A 188 -28.85 7.73 -1.05
CA SER A 188 -29.61 8.65 -1.90
C SER A 188 -29.09 8.68 -3.34
N ASN A 189 -27.77 8.80 -3.52
CA ASN A 189 -27.18 9.05 -4.84
C ASN A 189 -26.60 7.82 -5.53
N ARG A 190 -26.40 6.72 -4.79
CA ARG A 190 -25.81 5.47 -5.29
C ARG A 190 -24.44 5.63 -5.96
N PHE A 191 -23.68 6.66 -5.60
CA PHE A 191 -22.38 6.95 -6.18
C PHE A 191 -21.24 6.17 -5.52
N VAL A 192 -20.35 5.66 -6.37
CA VAL A 192 -19.09 5.02 -6.00
C VAL A 192 -17.96 5.59 -6.84
N PHE A 193 -16.74 5.47 -6.37
CA PHE A 193 -15.56 6.04 -7.00
C PHE A 193 -14.53 4.93 -7.25
N LEU A 194 -14.00 4.90 -8.46
CA LEU A 194 -12.97 3.97 -8.89
C LEU A 194 -11.69 4.72 -9.22
N TYR A 195 -10.56 4.18 -8.76
CA TYR A 195 -9.23 4.61 -9.16
C TYR A 195 -8.63 3.50 -10.02
N TYR A 196 -8.25 3.83 -11.25
CA TYR A 196 -7.67 2.86 -12.16
C TYR A 196 -6.68 3.49 -13.14
N THR A 197 -5.78 2.67 -13.68
CA THR A 197 -4.87 3.08 -14.76
C THR A 197 -5.47 2.81 -16.12
N GLY A 198 -5.25 3.71 -17.07
CA GLY A 198 -5.66 3.58 -18.47
C GLY A 198 -4.61 4.16 -19.41
N ARG A 199 -5.01 4.37 -20.67
CA ARG A 199 -4.19 5.01 -21.71
C ARG A 199 -4.85 6.26 -22.24
N ASP A 200 -4.07 7.33 -22.38
CA ASP A 200 -4.53 8.56 -23.05
C ASP A 200 -4.59 8.38 -24.58
N ALA A 201 -5.02 9.42 -25.30
CA ALA A 201 -5.13 9.39 -26.77
C ALA A 201 -3.78 9.20 -27.49
N ASN A 202 -2.66 9.48 -26.81
CA ASN A 202 -1.30 9.31 -27.31
C ASN A 202 -0.66 8.00 -26.82
N ASN A 203 -1.45 7.11 -26.21
CA ASN A 203 -1.03 5.83 -25.63
C ASN A 203 -0.05 5.95 -24.45
N ASN A 204 -0.02 7.10 -23.76
CA ASN A 204 0.68 7.24 -22.49
C ASN A 204 -0.14 6.65 -21.34
N ILE A 205 0.53 6.14 -20.31
CA ILE A 205 -0.12 5.66 -19.09
C ILE A 205 -0.73 6.86 -18.36
N GLU A 206 -1.96 6.72 -17.88
CA GLU A 206 -2.61 7.71 -17.03
C GLU A 206 -3.34 7.06 -15.85
N THR A 207 -3.40 7.78 -14.74
CA THR A 207 -4.35 7.49 -13.66
C THR A 207 -5.68 8.16 -13.98
N ARG A 208 -6.78 7.49 -13.65
CA ARG A 208 -8.14 8.01 -13.68
C ARG A 208 -8.81 7.80 -12.33
N VAL A 209 -9.48 8.85 -11.85
CA VAL A 209 -10.43 8.79 -10.73
C VAL A 209 -11.79 9.09 -11.32
N ALA A 210 -12.72 8.15 -11.18
CA ALA A 210 -13.99 8.19 -11.87
C ALA A 210 -15.14 7.83 -10.94
N ARG A 211 -16.25 8.55 -11.08
CA ARG A 211 -17.52 8.25 -10.42
C ARG A 211 -18.35 7.31 -11.28
N PHE A 212 -18.99 6.33 -10.66
CA PHE A 212 -19.99 5.44 -11.25
C PHE A 212 -21.25 5.40 -10.36
N THR A 213 -22.35 4.92 -10.92
CA THR A 213 -23.62 4.69 -10.21
C THR A 213 -23.89 3.19 -10.05
N VAL A 214 -24.39 2.79 -8.88
CA VAL A 214 -24.79 1.41 -8.59
C VAL A 214 -26.32 1.30 -8.58
N ASN A 215 -26.85 0.42 -9.41
CA ASN A 215 -28.28 0.15 -9.48
C ASN A 215 -28.80 -0.47 -8.16
N THR A 216 -30.12 -0.53 -7.99
CA THR A 216 -30.76 -1.07 -6.79
C THR A 216 -30.54 -2.57 -6.60
N ASP A 217 -30.17 -3.28 -7.66
CA ASP A 217 -29.84 -4.71 -7.66
C ASP A 217 -28.35 -4.99 -7.38
N GLY A 218 -27.55 -3.96 -7.11
CA GLY A 218 -26.11 -4.09 -6.84
C GLY A 218 -25.24 -4.17 -8.11
N ILE A 219 -25.82 -4.05 -9.31
CA ILE A 219 -25.08 -3.98 -10.57
C ILE A 219 -24.57 -2.55 -10.79
N PHE A 220 -23.32 -2.42 -11.21
CA PHE A 220 -22.70 -1.13 -11.48
C PHE A 220 -22.98 -0.74 -12.93
N ASP A 221 -23.48 0.47 -13.18
CA ASP A 221 -23.68 0.95 -14.55
C ASP A 221 -22.37 1.39 -15.18
N ALA A 222 -21.79 0.55 -16.05
CA ALA A 222 -20.56 0.82 -16.76
C ALA A 222 -20.63 2.08 -17.66
N ASN A 223 -21.83 2.53 -18.06
CA ASN A 223 -22.01 3.72 -18.90
C ASN A 223 -22.17 5.02 -18.10
N SER A 224 -22.31 4.93 -16.77
CA SER A 224 -22.47 6.10 -15.88
C SER A 224 -21.15 6.83 -15.55
N GLU A 225 -20.05 6.43 -16.18
CA GLU A 225 -18.71 6.95 -15.85
C GLU A 225 -18.63 8.47 -15.99
N THR A 226 -18.22 9.11 -14.90
CA THR A 226 -17.81 10.53 -14.90
C THR A 226 -16.36 10.62 -14.43
N ILE A 227 -15.44 11.02 -15.32
CA ILE A 227 -14.04 11.26 -14.95
C ILE A 227 -13.93 12.52 -14.09
N LEU A 228 -13.40 12.38 -12.88
CA LEU A 228 -13.14 13.48 -11.95
C LEU A 228 -11.71 13.98 -12.12
N LEU A 229 -10.72 13.08 -11.99
CA LEU A 229 -9.31 13.39 -12.19
C LEU A 229 -8.71 12.47 -13.25
N ARG A 230 -7.76 13.03 -13.99
CA ARG A 230 -6.93 12.31 -14.96
C ARG A 230 -5.57 12.97 -15.06
N PHE A 231 -4.51 12.18 -14.96
CA PHE A 231 -3.14 12.66 -15.07
C PHE A 231 -2.19 11.58 -15.56
N THR A 232 -1.25 11.97 -16.42
CA THR A 232 -0.24 11.10 -17.02
C THR A 232 0.77 10.63 -15.98
N ARG A 233 1.26 9.40 -16.15
CA ARG A 233 2.29 8.79 -15.30
C ARG A 233 3.46 8.28 -16.14
N PRO A 234 4.71 8.39 -15.65
CA PRO A 234 5.88 7.98 -16.42
C PRO A 234 6.09 6.45 -16.44
N TYR A 235 5.71 5.73 -15.39
CA TYR A 235 5.92 4.28 -15.28
C TYR A 235 4.70 3.51 -14.74
N GLY A 236 4.74 2.19 -14.88
CA GLY A 236 3.68 1.26 -14.46
C GLY A 236 3.72 0.83 -12.99
N ASN A 237 4.65 1.35 -12.19
CA ASN A 237 4.76 1.10 -10.75
C ASN A 237 4.58 2.39 -9.94
N HIS A 238 4.41 2.26 -8.63
CA HIS A 238 4.09 3.32 -7.67
C HIS A 238 2.80 4.05 -8.00
N VAL A 239 1.74 3.27 -8.16
CA VAL A 239 0.45 3.77 -8.65
C VAL A 239 -0.37 4.41 -7.53
N GLY A 240 -0.22 3.96 -6.28
CA GLY A 240 -1.12 4.33 -5.18
C GLY A 240 -2.54 3.85 -5.45
N GLY A 241 -3.52 4.68 -5.12
CA GLY A 241 -4.91 4.48 -5.51
C GLY A 241 -5.89 4.23 -4.37
N GLN A 242 -5.46 4.28 -3.11
CA GLN A 242 -6.42 4.28 -2.02
C GLN A 242 -7.30 5.54 -2.09
N MET A 243 -8.57 5.37 -1.74
CA MET A 243 -9.51 6.46 -1.59
C MET A 243 -10.35 6.30 -0.33
N ALA A 244 -10.66 7.40 0.34
CA ALA A 244 -11.63 7.44 1.43
C ALA A 244 -12.22 8.85 1.55
N PHE A 245 -13.39 8.96 2.15
CA PHE A 245 -13.96 10.26 2.50
C PHE A 245 -13.44 10.73 3.85
N ASP A 246 -13.10 12.00 3.96
CA ASP A 246 -12.83 12.63 5.25
C ASP A 246 -14.13 12.93 6.01
N ASN A 247 -13.99 13.40 7.25
CA ASN A 247 -15.13 13.73 8.11
C ASN A 247 -15.92 14.97 7.63
N GLN A 248 -15.43 15.69 6.62
CA GLN A 248 -16.10 16.82 6.00
C GLN A 248 -16.84 16.43 4.70
N GLY A 249 -16.71 15.18 4.25
CA GLY A 249 -17.35 14.68 3.03
C GLY A 249 -16.53 14.89 1.77
N TYR A 250 -15.26 15.25 1.87
CA TYR A 250 -14.37 15.36 0.70
C TYR A 250 -13.64 14.05 0.43
N LEU A 251 -13.41 13.77 -0.86
CA LEU A 251 -12.71 12.56 -1.30
C LEU A 251 -11.20 12.76 -1.20
N LEU A 252 -10.55 12.00 -0.33
CA LEU A 252 -9.10 11.84 -0.27
C LEU A 252 -8.65 10.75 -1.23
N ILE A 253 -7.53 10.97 -1.91
CA ILE A 253 -7.01 10.07 -2.96
C ILE A 253 -5.50 9.99 -2.81
N SER A 254 -4.94 8.78 -2.76
CA SER A 254 -3.49 8.60 -2.78
C SER A 254 -2.97 8.41 -4.20
N SER A 255 -1.84 9.04 -4.50
CA SER A 255 -1.14 8.88 -5.77
C SER A 255 0.35 8.73 -5.52
N GLY A 256 0.95 7.65 -6.01
CA GLY A 256 2.39 7.46 -5.94
C GLY A 256 3.16 8.36 -6.91
N ASP A 257 4.48 8.40 -6.75
CA ASP A 257 5.43 9.27 -7.46
C ASP A 257 5.52 8.98 -8.96
N GLY A 258 4.85 7.95 -9.46
CA GLY A 258 4.87 7.61 -10.88
C GLY A 258 5.90 6.54 -11.25
N GLY A 259 6.69 6.04 -10.31
CA GLY A 259 7.53 4.87 -10.46
C GLY A 259 9.02 5.13 -10.72
N SER A 260 9.73 4.05 -11.06
CA SER A 260 11.21 3.97 -11.05
C SER A 260 11.84 4.17 -9.66
N GLY A 261 13.15 3.93 -9.56
CA GLY A 261 13.90 4.11 -8.32
C GLY A 261 14.43 5.53 -8.15
N GLY A 262 14.32 6.07 -6.93
CA GLY A 262 14.94 7.35 -6.55
C GLY A 262 14.29 8.61 -7.14
N ASP A 263 13.02 8.54 -7.51
CA ASP A 263 12.21 9.67 -8.00
C ASP A 263 12.87 10.48 -9.14
N PRO A 264 13.14 9.87 -10.32
CA PRO A 264 13.91 10.51 -11.39
C PRO A 264 13.20 11.71 -12.03
N HIS A 265 11.89 11.86 -11.82
CA HIS A 265 11.09 13.00 -12.30
C HIS A 265 10.83 14.03 -11.19
N GLU A 266 11.42 13.83 -10.01
CA GLU A 266 11.27 14.67 -8.82
C GLU A 266 9.80 14.90 -8.44
N ASN A 267 8.95 13.91 -8.68
CA ASN A 267 7.52 13.99 -8.51
C ASN A 267 7.13 14.11 -7.04
N GLY A 268 7.87 13.52 -6.11
CA GLY A 268 7.62 13.66 -4.68
C GLY A 268 7.56 15.14 -4.27
N GLN A 269 8.56 15.92 -4.67
CA GLN A 269 8.69 17.34 -4.33
C GLN A 269 8.00 18.28 -5.34
N ASN A 270 7.75 17.86 -6.58
CA ASN A 270 7.10 18.69 -7.58
C ASN A 270 5.60 18.85 -7.30
N GLN A 271 5.17 20.09 -7.02
CA GLN A 271 3.78 20.43 -6.72
C GLN A 271 2.96 20.86 -7.94
N ASN A 272 3.58 20.91 -9.14
CA ASN A 272 2.88 21.19 -10.39
C ASN A 272 2.08 19.99 -10.94
N ASN A 273 2.30 18.80 -10.38
CA ASN A 273 1.62 17.58 -10.78
C ASN A 273 0.94 16.90 -9.57
N LEU A 274 0.27 15.79 -9.85
CA LEU A 274 -0.54 15.05 -8.87
C LEU A 274 0.14 13.77 -8.37
N LEU A 275 1.43 13.55 -8.68
CA LEU A 275 2.18 12.34 -8.37
C LEU A 275 2.93 12.47 -7.04
N GLY A 276 2.94 11.43 -6.22
CA GLY A 276 3.60 11.43 -4.90
C GLY A 276 2.86 12.31 -3.88
N LYS A 277 1.53 12.22 -3.88
CA LYS A 277 0.61 13.11 -3.16
C LYS A 277 -0.50 12.35 -2.44
N ILE A 278 -1.05 12.98 -1.40
CA ILE A 278 -2.46 12.82 -1.06
C ILE A 278 -3.21 14.01 -1.67
N LEU A 279 -4.27 13.73 -2.41
CA LEU A 279 -5.16 14.71 -3.02
C LEU A 279 -6.47 14.79 -2.22
N ARG A 280 -7.16 15.92 -2.27
CA ARG A 280 -8.46 16.14 -1.64
C ARG A 280 -9.36 16.98 -2.54
N ILE A 281 -10.52 16.43 -2.92
CA ILE A 281 -11.47 17.08 -3.84
C ILE A 281 -12.91 17.02 -3.33
N ASP A 282 -13.72 17.99 -3.75
CA ASP A 282 -15.16 18.03 -3.51
C ASP A 282 -15.91 17.43 -4.71
N VAL A 283 -16.50 16.26 -4.50
CA VAL A 283 -17.18 15.48 -5.55
C VAL A 283 -18.67 15.80 -5.69
N ASP A 284 -19.21 16.62 -4.78
CA ASP A 284 -20.62 17.03 -4.76
C ASP A 284 -20.86 18.34 -5.52
N ARG A 285 -19.79 19.05 -5.90
CA ARG A 285 -19.85 20.28 -6.68
C ARG A 285 -19.02 20.19 -7.94
N THR A 286 -19.40 20.97 -8.95
CA THR A 286 -18.62 21.16 -10.18
C THR A 286 -18.10 22.58 -10.23
N GLU A 287 -16.88 22.76 -10.73
CA GLU A 287 -16.21 24.06 -10.79
C GLU A 287 -15.32 24.14 -12.03
N ASN A 288 -15.29 25.29 -12.72
CA ASN A 288 -14.38 25.54 -13.86
C ASN A 288 -14.38 24.44 -14.94
N SER A 289 -15.56 23.91 -15.29
CA SER A 289 -15.75 22.79 -16.24
C SER A 289 -15.21 21.43 -15.76
N LEU A 290 -14.74 21.33 -14.52
CA LEU A 290 -14.37 20.08 -13.88
C LEU A 290 -15.61 19.45 -13.23
N ALA A 291 -15.65 18.11 -13.21
CA ALA A 291 -16.71 17.34 -12.59
C ALA A 291 -16.60 17.27 -11.04
N TYR A 292 -15.72 18.09 -10.47
CA TYR A 292 -15.45 18.24 -9.05
C TYR A 292 -15.13 19.72 -8.76
N ALA A 293 -15.07 20.11 -7.49
CA ALA A 293 -14.59 21.41 -7.04
C ALA A 293 -13.42 21.27 -6.07
N ILE A 294 -12.70 22.37 -5.82
CA ILE A 294 -11.65 22.39 -4.80
C ILE A 294 -12.25 22.80 -3.45
N PRO A 295 -12.04 22.01 -2.36
CA PRO A 295 -12.39 22.44 -1.01
C PRO A 295 -11.68 23.75 -0.66
N ALA A 296 -12.42 24.74 -0.14
CA ALA A 296 -11.89 26.09 0.11
C ALA A 296 -10.76 26.14 1.14
N ASP A 297 -10.62 25.09 1.94
CA ASP A 297 -9.58 24.90 2.93
C ASP A 297 -8.41 24.04 2.43
N ASN A 298 -8.31 23.68 1.15
CA ASN A 298 -7.08 23.06 0.64
C ASN A 298 -5.86 24.00 0.79
N PRO A 299 -4.66 23.45 1.13
CA PRO A 299 -3.51 24.25 1.54
C PRO A 299 -2.88 25.10 0.43
N PHE A 300 -3.08 24.73 -0.84
CA PHE A 300 -2.36 25.32 -1.98
C PHE A 300 -3.25 26.08 -2.97
N ILE A 301 -4.48 26.41 -2.58
CA ILE A 301 -5.41 27.19 -3.42
C ILE A 301 -4.79 28.54 -3.76
N GLY A 302 -4.87 28.92 -5.05
CA GLY A 302 -4.41 30.21 -5.55
C GLY A 302 -2.89 30.39 -5.55
N GLN A 303 -2.11 29.36 -5.20
CA GLN A 303 -0.66 29.42 -5.24
C GLN A 303 -0.15 29.09 -6.64
N ALA A 304 0.73 29.93 -7.17
CA ALA A 304 1.33 29.71 -8.47
C ALA A 304 2.19 28.43 -8.44
N ASN A 305 2.16 27.66 -9.53
CA ASN A 305 2.94 26.43 -9.69
C ASN A 305 2.63 25.33 -8.66
N MET A 306 1.42 25.33 -8.10
CA MET A 306 0.96 24.30 -7.17
C MET A 306 -0.46 23.89 -7.53
N ARG A 307 -0.70 22.58 -7.54
CA ARG A 307 -2.01 22.00 -7.82
C ARG A 307 -2.90 22.14 -6.59
N ALA A 308 -4.06 22.78 -6.77
CA ALA A 308 -5.00 23.08 -5.69
C ALA A 308 -5.66 21.82 -5.12
N GLU A 309 -5.58 20.70 -5.83
CA GLU A 309 -6.03 19.37 -5.40
C GLU A 309 -5.14 18.78 -4.30
N ILE A 310 -3.89 19.23 -4.15
CA ILE A 310 -2.94 18.63 -3.22
C ILE A 310 -3.34 18.93 -1.76
N TRP A 311 -3.46 17.87 -0.96
CA TRP A 311 -3.58 17.93 0.50
C TRP A 311 -2.22 17.79 1.19
N ALA A 312 -1.41 16.85 0.73
CA ALA A 312 -0.06 16.58 1.21
C ALA A 312 0.83 16.07 0.06
N TYR A 313 2.15 16.21 0.20
CA TYR A 313 3.11 15.85 -0.84
C TYR A 313 4.40 15.25 -0.28
N GLY A 314 5.33 14.85 -1.14
CA GLY A 314 6.57 14.22 -0.73
C GLY A 314 6.38 12.76 -0.31
N LEU A 315 5.47 12.03 -0.97
CA LEU A 315 5.22 10.61 -0.73
C LEU A 315 5.73 9.76 -1.90
N ARG A 316 6.11 8.51 -1.64
CA ARG A 316 6.63 7.58 -2.67
C ARG A 316 5.52 6.78 -3.33
N ASN A 317 4.94 5.85 -2.58
CA ASN A 317 3.84 5.00 -3.00
C ASN A 317 2.90 4.78 -1.80
N PRO A 318 2.10 5.80 -1.44
CA PRO A 318 1.11 5.70 -0.37
C PRO A 318 0.01 4.71 -0.76
N TRP A 319 0.25 3.42 -0.53
CA TRP A 319 -0.57 2.34 -1.09
C TRP A 319 -1.93 2.24 -0.42
N ARG A 320 -1.98 2.14 0.92
CA ARG A 320 -3.23 2.32 1.69
C ARG A 320 -3.08 3.38 2.76
N PHE A 321 -4.21 4.02 3.01
CA PHE A 321 -4.46 4.92 4.12
C PHE A 321 -5.85 4.69 4.68
N SER A 322 -6.08 5.15 5.90
CA SER A 322 -7.40 5.24 6.51
C SER A 322 -7.60 6.60 7.16
N VAL A 323 -8.85 7.06 7.17
CA VAL A 323 -9.28 8.17 8.02
C VAL A 323 -9.81 7.55 9.30
N ASP A 324 -9.24 7.94 10.42
CA ASP A 324 -9.69 7.54 11.73
C ASP A 324 -11.06 8.15 12.00
N SER A 325 -12.10 7.31 12.11
CA SER A 325 -13.47 7.79 12.31
C SER A 325 -13.68 8.51 13.64
N PHE A 326 -12.80 8.31 14.63
CA PHE A 326 -12.93 8.97 15.93
C PHE A 326 -12.24 10.34 15.95
N THR A 327 -11.03 10.45 15.41
CA THR A 327 -10.24 11.69 15.48
C THR A 327 -10.26 12.50 14.20
N GLY A 328 -10.56 11.87 13.05
CA GLY A 328 -10.39 12.45 11.72
C GLY A 328 -8.95 12.39 11.20
N ASP A 329 -8.04 11.76 11.93
CA ASP A 329 -6.64 11.66 11.54
C ASP A 329 -6.45 10.77 10.31
N LEU A 330 -5.60 11.21 9.38
CA LEU A 330 -5.27 10.46 8.18
C LEU A 330 -3.97 9.66 8.39
N TRP A 331 -4.09 8.33 8.40
CA TRP A 331 -2.97 7.42 8.58
C TRP A 331 -2.62 6.75 7.26
N ALA A 332 -1.39 6.91 6.77
CA ALA A 332 -0.94 6.33 5.50
C ALA A 332 0.27 5.42 5.70
N GLY A 333 0.25 4.23 5.09
CA GLY A 333 1.47 3.47 4.83
C GLY A 333 2.10 3.98 3.53
N ASP A 334 3.38 4.30 3.55
CA ASP A 334 4.13 4.71 2.36
C ASP A 334 5.27 3.71 2.11
N VAL A 335 5.21 3.04 0.96
CA VAL A 335 6.15 1.97 0.61
C VAL A 335 7.45 2.58 0.15
N GLY A 336 8.54 2.27 0.86
CA GLY A 336 9.86 2.85 0.63
C GLY A 336 10.62 2.28 -0.57
N GLN A 337 11.81 2.83 -0.81
CA GLN A 337 12.64 2.48 -1.97
C GLN A 337 13.34 1.13 -1.82
N GLY A 338 13.91 0.89 -0.64
CA GLY A 338 14.64 -0.33 -0.35
C GLY A 338 15.32 -0.40 1.03
N ALA A 339 15.24 0.65 1.85
CA ALA A 339 15.83 0.65 3.20
C ALA A 339 14.77 0.75 4.30
N TRP A 340 13.74 1.56 4.11
CA TRP A 340 12.77 1.89 5.16
C TRP A 340 11.35 1.92 4.63
N GLU A 341 10.43 1.28 5.35
CA GLU A 341 8.99 1.45 5.19
C GLU A 341 8.46 2.49 6.16
N GLU A 342 7.39 3.19 5.79
CA GLU A 342 6.89 4.32 6.56
C GLU A 342 5.43 4.19 6.97
N ILE A 343 5.12 4.64 8.18
CA ILE A 343 3.76 4.96 8.64
C ILE A 343 3.70 6.45 8.94
N ASN A 344 2.88 7.15 8.17
CA ASN A 344 2.75 8.61 8.19
C ASN A 344 1.41 9.03 8.80
N LEU A 345 1.45 9.97 9.74
CA LEU A 345 0.28 10.76 10.15
C LEU A 345 0.20 11.96 9.20
N VAL A 346 -0.70 11.88 8.22
CA VAL A 346 -0.80 12.85 7.13
C VAL A 346 -1.52 14.11 7.58
N THR A 347 -0.88 15.26 7.41
CA THR A 347 -1.39 16.57 7.83
C THR A 347 -1.53 17.52 6.65
N ARG A 348 -2.41 18.52 6.81
CA ARG A 348 -2.68 19.56 5.81
C ARG A 348 -1.40 20.28 5.41
N GLY A 349 -1.06 20.22 4.12
CA GLY A 349 0.12 20.86 3.53
C GLY A 349 1.44 20.18 3.85
N GLY A 350 1.42 19.01 4.50
CA GLY A 350 2.60 18.29 4.93
C GLY A 350 3.49 17.85 3.76
N ASN A 351 4.80 17.94 3.97
CA ASN A 351 5.84 17.42 3.06
C ASN A 351 6.52 16.21 3.70
N TYR A 352 6.30 15.03 3.17
CA TYR A 352 6.81 13.76 3.69
C TYR A 352 8.19 13.39 3.15
N GLY A 353 8.82 14.29 2.40
CA GLY A 353 10.25 14.23 2.13
C GLY A 353 10.70 13.32 0.99
N TRP A 354 9.85 12.45 0.45
CA TRP A 354 10.23 11.55 -0.65
C TRP A 354 10.86 12.30 -1.82
N GLY A 355 11.92 11.70 -2.38
CA GLY A 355 12.88 12.29 -3.29
C GLY A 355 14.14 12.81 -2.58
N ASP A 356 14.00 13.32 -1.35
CA ASP A 356 15.11 13.70 -0.47
C ASP A 356 15.32 12.72 0.69
N MET A 357 14.24 12.17 1.23
CA MET A 357 14.21 11.31 2.42
C MET A 357 13.65 9.92 2.12
N GLU A 358 14.07 8.95 2.94
CA GLU A 358 13.51 7.60 3.03
C GLU A 358 13.53 7.19 4.51
N GLY A 359 12.37 7.05 5.13
CA GLY A 359 12.22 6.96 6.58
C GLY A 359 12.66 8.26 7.28
N ASP A 360 13.35 8.13 8.40
CA ASP A 360 13.89 9.27 9.17
C ASP A 360 15.20 9.83 8.59
N PHE A 361 15.64 9.32 7.44
CA PHE A 361 16.98 9.52 6.93
C PHE A 361 16.99 10.13 5.54
N CYS A 362 18.12 10.76 5.19
CA CYS A 362 18.37 11.12 3.80
C CYS A 362 18.38 9.87 2.93
N TYR A 363 17.67 9.93 1.81
CA TYR A 363 17.71 8.87 0.82
C TYR A 363 19.14 8.77 0.26
N SER A 364 19.74 7.58 0.38
CA SER A 364 21.15 7.35 0.01
C SER A 364 21.45 7.62 -1.47
N GLY A 365 20.42 7.57 -2.34
CA GLY A 365 20.54 7.91 -3.75
C GLY A 365 20.45 9.42 -4.06
N ARG A 366 20.26 10.29 -3.06
CA ARG A 366 20.16 11.75 -3.23
C ARG A 366 21.42 12.44 -2.70
N SER A 367 22.20 13.05 -3.59
CA SER A 367 23.44 13.75 -3.23
C SER A 367 23.21 15.05 -2.45
N ASN A 368 22.12 15.76 -2.72
CA ASN A 368 21.77 17.04 -2.10
C ASN A 368 20.49 16.93 -1.27
N CYS A 369 20.40 15.88 -0.45
CA CYS A 369 19.27 15.69 0.46
C CYS A 369 19.06 16.94 1.35
N SER A 370 17.79 17.35 1.49
CA SER A 370 17.38 18.37 2.44
C SER A 370 16.27 17.86 3.35
N THR A 371 16.56 17.82 4.65
CA THR A 371 15.58 17.52 5.72
C THR A 371 14.80 18.77 6.15
N GLN A 372 15.10 19.94 5.58
CA GLN A 372 14.43 21.18 5.93
C GLN A 372 12.96 21.15 5.47
N ASN A 373 12.05 21.54 6.38
CA ASN A 373 10.59 21.57 6.16
C ASN A 373 10.01 20.21 5.74
N LYS A 374 10.62 19.11 6.16
CA LYS A 374 10.12 17.74 5.96
C LYS A 374 9.55 17.19 7.27
N ILE A 375 8.47 16.44 7.15
CA ILE A 375 7.83 15.72 8.24
C ILE A 375 8.33 14.30 8.17
N THR A 376 8.98 13.83 9.23
CA THR A 376 9.40 12.43 9.36
C THR A 376 8.17 11.54 9.62
N PRO A 377 8.22 10.27 9.22
CA PRO A 377 7.16 9.32 9.55
C PRO A 377 7.03 9.13 11.06
N LEU A 378 5.85 8.70 11.50
CA LEU A 378 5.65 8.33 12.90
C LEU A 378 6.39 7.02 13.23
N TYR A 379 6.45 6.11 12.25
CA TYR A 379 7.25 4.90 12.34
C TYR A 379 8.01 4.67 11.04
N SER A 380 9.32 4.43 11.17
CA SER A 380 10.19 3.89 10.12
C SER A 380 10.53 2.45 10.44
N ILE A 381 10.28 1.53 9.52
CA ILE A 381 10.56 0.09 9.69
C ILE A 381 11.65 -0.33 8.71
N SER A 382 12.79 -0.78 9.23
CA SER A 382 13.90 -1.21 8.38
C SER A 382 13.59 -2.51 7.66
N HIS A 383 13.95 -2.62 6.38
CA HIS A 383 13.92 -3.89 5.64
C HIS A 383 14.85 -4.96 6.25
N ASN A 384 15.85 -4.56 7.05
CA ASN A 384 16.72 -5.49 7.78
C ASN A 384 15.98 -6.31 8.87
N THR A 385 14.74 -5.93 9.20
CA THR A 385 13.87 -6.71 10.09
C THR A 385 13.19 -7.90 9.40
N GLY A 386 13.36 -8.02 8.07
CA GLY A 386 12.62 -8.98 7.24
C GLY A 386 11.25 -8.46 6.78
N ALA A 387 10.89 -7.22 7.12
CA ALA A 387 9.72 -6.55 6.56
C ALA A 387 9.89 -6.32 5.05
N CYS A 388 8.92 -6.75 4.25
CA CYS A 388 8.94 -6.56 2.79
C CYS A 388 8.26 -5.26 2.36
N SER A 389 7.17 -4.88 3.03
CA SER A 389 6.45 -3.62 2.78
C SER A 389 5.50 -3.29 3.94
N VAL A 390 5.24 -2.00 4.15
CA VAL A 390 4.15 -1.51 5.01
C VAL A 390 3.07 -0.92 4.12
N ILE A 391 2.02 -1.69 3.95
CA ILE A 391 0.93 -1.36 3.02
C ILE A 391 -0.13 -0.43 3.62
N GLY A 392 -0.04 -0.08 4.91
CA GLY A 392 -1.03 0.71 5.65
C GLY A 392 -1.97 -0.14 6.53
N GLY A 393 -3.01 0.48 7.09
CA GLY A 393 -3.94 -0.19 8.00
C GLY A 393 -4.99 0.75 8.61
N PHE A 394 -5.68 0.25 9.63
CA PHE A 394 -6.70 0.99 10.39
C PHE A 394 -6.30 1.14 11.85
N VAL A 395 -6.69 2.25 12.47
CA VAL A 395 -6.57 2.42 13.92
C VAL A 395 -7.64 1.58 14.61
N TYR A 396 -7.22 0.62 15.45
CA TYR A 396 -8.10 -0.23 16.23
C TYR A 396 -8.15 0.22 17.70
N ARG A 397 -9.37 0.40 18.25
CA ARG A 397 -9.63 0.86 19.63
C ARG A 397 -10.43 -0.13 20.48
N GLY A 398 -10.45 -1.42 20.13
CA GLY A 398 -11.19 -2.41 20.91
C GLY A 398 -10.58 -2.64 22.29
N SER A 399 -11.43 -2.94 23.26
CA SER A 399 -11.00 -3.54 24.53
C SER A 399 -10.67 -5.01 24.28
N THR A 400 -9.44 -5.39 24.58
CA THR A 400 -8.95 -6.78 24.50
C THR A 400 -9.82 -7.75 25.29
#